data_AF-A0A7K1D3Y7-F1
#
_entry.id   AF-A0A7K1D3Y7-F1
#
_cell.length_a   1.000
_cell.length_b   1.000
_cell.length_c   1.000
_cell.angle_alpha   90.00
_cell.angle_beta   90.00
_cell.angle_gamma   90.00
#
_symmetry.space_group_name_H-M   'P 1'
#
loop_
_entity.id
_entity.type
_entity.pdbx_description
1 polymer ?
#
loop_
_entity_poly.entity_id
_entity_poly.type
_entity_poly.pdbx_seq_one_letter_code
_entity_poly.pdbx_strand_id
1 'polypeptide(L)'
;MAIASHFASDVTKKRDSLDNRVALLDASLNGDQALLHDLGDVVPGLQELVDLHRTANPSIGDIRNHFWFAPRHGYDVLPGLRRHRDWSTLRRRSTLAALGSILNAYDILVADADSDLEGEEQTGSIDIEDRNLLARELAKNADLVVLTARAGISGLRRSLQTFRDLVELGVHTERVLLIVIGAPRSTRQRSELTRSILRLFTEAFPSHSLPTPVMVPIRRDLEPFVHDGTVPPRAALGAICAAVNELLNLIEPSQNRGNFQPSPVAIVPGHLGRTA
;
A
#
# COMPACT_ATOMS: atom_id res chain seq x y z
N MET A 1 -0.69 -6.40 6.42
CA MET A 1 -0.19 -7.29 7.51
C MET A 1 0.81 -8.37 7.09
N ALA A 2 0.46 -9.38 6.27
CA ALA A 2 1.35 -10.53 6.04
C ALA A 2 2.70 -10.18 5.39
N ILE A 3 2.68 -9.33 4.35
CA ILE A 3 3.88 -8.86 3.65
C ILE A 3 4.75 -8.02 4.60
N ALA A 4 4.16 -7.11 5.37
CA ALA A 4 4.88 -6.33 6.37
C ALA A 4 5.53 -7.23 7.45
N SER A 5 4.81 -8.23 7.95
CA SER A 5 5.33 -9.21 8.93
C SER A 5 6.52 -9.98 8.36
N HIS A 6 6.44 -10.36 7.08
CA HIS A 6 7.51 -11.07 6.39
C HIS A 6 8.79 -10.23 6.36
N PHE A 7 8.72 -8.98 5.91
CA PHE A 7 9.88 -8.09 5.88
C PHE A 7 10.44 -7.81 7.28
N ALA A 8 9.60 -7.52 8.27
CA ALA A 8 10.02 -7.32 9.65
C ALA A 8 10.76 -8.53 10.23
N SER A 9 10.30 -9.72 9.86
CA SER A 9 10.87 -10.98 10.33
C SER A 9 12.19 -11.38 9.66
N ASP A 10 12.50 -10.82 8.49
CA ASP A 10 13.78 -11.01 7.81
C ASP A 10 14.81 -9.96 8.26
N VAL A 11 14.36 -8.75 8.58
CA VAL A 11 15.17 -7.72 9.25
C VAL A 11 15.70 -8.23 10.59
N THR A 12 14.82 -8.78 11.44
CA THR A 12 15.21 -9.29 12.78
C THR A 12 16.20 -10.45 12.73
N LYS A 13 16.29 -11.20 11.63
CA LYS A 13 17.29 -12.26 11.42
C LYS A 13 18.66 -11.73 11.01
N LYS A 14 18.72 -10.60 10.29
CA LYS A 14 19.96 -9.89 9.95
C LYS A 14 20.37 -9.02 11.13
N ARG A 15 20.80 -9.69 12.21
CA ARG A 15 20.88 -9.17 13.58
C ARG A 15 22.04 -8.19 13.86
N ASP A 16 22.42 -7.35 12.90
CA ASP A 16 23.48 -6.34 13.06
C ASP A 16 23.09 -4.90 12.66
N SER A 17 21.88 -4.63 12.14
CA SER A 17 21.44 -3.26 11.87
C SER A 17 20.15 -2.92 12.63
N LEU A 18 20.25 -2.03 13.61
CA LEU A 18 19.12 -1.35 14.27
C LEU A 18 18.32 -0.42 13.32
N ASP A 19 18.70 -0.37 12.05
CA ASP A 19 18.30 0.66 11.09
C ASP A 19 17.25 0.23 10.06
N ASN A 20 17.13 -1.07 9.74
CA ASN A 20 16.10 -1.48 8.77
C ASN A 20 14.72 -1.49 9.43
N ARG A 21 13.84 -0.56 9.06
CA ARG A 21 12.50 -0.40 9.62
C ARG A 21 11.42 -0.67 8.58
N VAL A 22 10.39 -1.38 9.04
CA VAL A 22 9.21 -1.70 8.24
C VAL A 22 8.03 -0.94 8.80
N ALA A 23 7.29 -0.28 7.92
CA ALA A 23 6.04 0.40 8.23
C ALA A 23 4.87 -0.23 7.46
N LEU A 24 3.71 -0.28 8.11
CA LEU A 24 2.42 -0.52 7.50
C LEU A 24 1.59 0.77 7.54
N LEU A 25 1.31 1.35 6.38
CA LEU A 25 0.40 2.48 6.22
C LEU A 25 -0.99 1.97 5.88
N ASP A 26 -1.99 2.37 6.67
CA ASP A 26 -3.38 2.16 6.34
C ASP A 26 -3.91 3.33 5.50
N ALA A 27 -3.92 3.11 4.18
CA ALA A 27 -4.44 4.01 3.16
C ALA A 27 -5.83 3.55 2.64
N SER A 28 -6.48 2.59 3.30
CA SER A 28 -7.83 2.16 2.95
C SER A 28 -8.85 3.13 3.53
N LEU A 29 -9.89 3.41 2.75
CA LEU A 29 -10.93 4.36 3.05
C LEU A 29 -11.72 4.01 4.32
N ASN A 30 -11.77 2.72 4.67
CA ASN A 30 -12.45 2.24 5.89
C ASN A 30 -11.51 2.12 7.10
N GLY A 31 -10.19 2.19 6.93
CA GLY A 31 -9.23 2.19 8.04
C GLY A 31 -9.21 0.89 8.86
N ASP A 32 -9.34 -0.26 8.19
CA ASP A 32 -9.51 -1.56 8.87
C ASP A 32 -8.25 -2.02 9.63
N GLN A 33 -7.06 -1.46 9.39
CA GLN A 33 -5.84 -1.91 10.05
C GLN A 33 -5.84 -1.62 11.55
N ALA A 34 -6.57 -0.59 12.00
CA ALA A 34 -6.73 -0.31 13.42
C ALA A 34 -7.43 -1.46 14.16
N LEU A 35 -8.45 -2.06 13.54
CA LEU A 35 -9.13 -3.25 14.06
C LEU A 35 -8.20 -4.47 14.00
N LEU A 36 -7.54 -4.70 12.85
CA LEU A 36 -6.69 -5.88 12.63
C LEU A 36 -5.46 -5.93 13.55
N HIS A 37 -5.06 -4.80 14.13
CA HIS A 37 -3.93 -4.69 15.06
C HIS A 37 -4.35 -4.40 16.50
N ASP A 38 -5.65 -4.44 16.81
CA ASP A 38 -6.19 -4.16 18.15
C ASP A 38 -5.68 -2.82 18.72
N LEU A 39 -5.64 -1.78 17.87
CA LEU A 39 -5.10 -0.48 18.28
C LEU A 39 -6.07 0.24 19.23
N GLY A 40 -7.39 0.03 19.09
CA GLY A 40 -8.39 0.83 19.79
C GLY A 40 -8.48 2.25 19.22
N ASP A 41 -8.83 3.23 20.04
CA ASP A 41 -9.00 4.63 19.60
C ASP A 41 -7.67 5.42 19.64
N VAL A 42 -6.66 4.94 18.91
CA VAL A 42 -5.30 5.52 18.96
C VAL A 42 -5.25 6.86 18.25
N VAL A 43 -4.56 7.79 18.91
CA VAL A 43 -4.02 9.04 18.37
C VAL A 43 -2.57 9.10 18.84
N PRO A 44 -1.61 9.50 17.99
CA PRO A 44 -1.77 10.00 16.63
C PRO A 44 -1.97 8.92 15.55
N GLY A 45 -2.60 9.28 14.43
CA GLY A 45 -2.70 8.50 13.20
C GLY A 45 -2.32 9.33 11.95
N LEU A 46 -2.77 8.89 10.78
CA LEU A 46 -2.46 9.56 9.51
C LEU A 46 -2.89 11.04 9.50
N GLN A 47 -4.07 11.35 10.05
CA GLN A 47 -4.59 12.72 10.08
C GLN A 47 -3.65 13.67 10.83
N GLU A 48 -3.23 13.28 12.03
CA GLU A 48 -2.35 14.08 12.87
C GLU A 48 -0.98 14.28 12.21
N LEU A 49 -0.47 13.27 11.50
CA LEU A 49 0.78 13.39 10.76
C LEU A 49 0.66 14.38 9.58
N VAL A 50 -0.45 14.35 8.85
CA VAL A 50 -0.72 15.32 7.78
C VAL A 50 -0.86 16.73 8.35
N ASP A 51 -1.55 16.88 9.48
CA ASP A 51 -1.70 18.17 10.17
C ASP A 51 -0.37 18.70 10.70
N LEU A 52 0.54 17.84 11.17
CA LEU A 52 1.89 18.21 11.57
C LEU A 52 2.69 18.85 10.42
N HIS A 53 2.57 18.29 9.22
CA HIS A 53 3.16 18.86 8.00
C HIS A 53 2.49 20.16 7.56
N ARG A 54 1.37 20.57 8.15
CA ARG A 54 0.76 21.88 7.88
C ARG A 54 1.50 23.01 8.59
N THR A 55 2.16 22.72 9.72
CA THR A 55 2.72 23.74 10.62
C THR A 55 4.21 23.57 10.88
N ALA A 56 4.78 22.42 10.58
CA ALA A 56 6.18 22.09 10.86
C ALA A 56 6.84 21.24 9.77
N ASN A 57 8.17 21.15 9.86
CA ASN A 57 8.99 20.17 9.15
C ASN A 57 9.46 19.10 10.16
N PRO A 58 8.66 18.03 10.37
CA PRO A 58 8.98 17.01 11.36
C PRO A 58 10.29 16.28 11.05
N SER A 59 11.05 15.95 12.09
CA SER A 59 12.21 15.08 11.98
C SER A 59 11.79 13.61 11.75
N ILE A 60 12.72 12.76 11.33
CA ILE A 60 12.48 11.31 11.21
C ILE A 60 11.97 10.71 12.53
N GLY A 61 12.45 11.20 13.68
CA GLY A 61 11.97 10.79 15.00
C GLY A 61 10.51 11.18 15.23
N ASP A 62 10.13 12.39 14.84
CA ASP A 62 8.74 12.87 14.94
C ASP A 62 7.80 12.06 14.07
N ILE A 63 8.21 11.73 12.83
CA ILE A 63 7.44 10.85 11.93
C ILE A 63 7.23 9.49 12.59
N ARG A 64 8.30 8.87 13.11
CA ARG A 64 8.23 7.54 13.74
C ARG A 64 7.36 7.54 14.99
N ASN A 65 7.33 8.63 15.76
CA ASN A 65 6.45 8.77 16.92
C ASN A 65 4.95 8.80 16.58
N HIS A 66 4.59 8.97 15.29
CA HIS A 66 3.20 8.87 14.84
C HIS A 66 2.77 7.44 14.53
N PHE A 67 3.71 6.50 14.44
CA PHE A 67 3.40 5.11 14.18
C PHE A 67 3.32 4.34 15.50
N TRP A 68 2.42 3.38 15.54
CA TRP A 68 2.30 2.44 16.64
C TRP A 68 3.11 1.18 16.35
N PHE A 69 4.08 0.87 17.21
CA PHE A 69 4.84 -0.35 17.08
C PHE A 69 4.00 -1.57 17.45
N ALA A 70 3.80 -2.49 16.52
CA ALA A 70 3.07 -3.74 16.71
C ALA A 70 4.01 -4.86 17.16
N PRO A 71 4.18 -5.13 18.47
CA PRO A 71 5.28 -5.95 18.96
C PRO A 71 5.18 -7.41 18.50
N ARG A 72 3.94 -7.90 18.34
CA ARG A 72 3.66 -9.25 17.83
C ARG A 72 4.09 -9.42 16.38
N HIS A 73 4.06 -8.34 15.59
CA HIS A 73 4.34 -8.36 14.16
C HIS A 73 5.74 -7.84 13.79
N GLY A 74 6.34 -7.03 14.65
CA GLY A 74 7.71 -6.52 14.50
C GLY A 74 7.85 -5.32 13.55
N TYR A 75 6.75 -4.63 13.24
CA TYR A 75 6.74 -3.42 12.41
C TYR A 75 5.90 -2.31 13.03
N ASP A 76 6.08 -1.10 12.50
CA ASP A 76 5.37 0.11 12.88
C ASP A 76 4.08 0.26 12.04
N VAL A 77 2.98 0.72 12.63
CA VAL A 77 1.67 0.85 11.97
C VAL A 77 1.19 2.30 12.05
N LEU A 78 0.85 2.90 10.92
CA LEU A 78 0.13 4.17 10.88
C LEU A 78 -1.34 3.91 10.58
N PRO A 79 -2.25 4.04 11.57
CA PRO A 79 -3.68 3.86 11.34
C PRO A 79 -4.22 4.95 10.40
N GLY A 80 -5.19 4.55 9.57
CA GLY A 80 -5.83 5.41 8.59
C GLY A 80 -6.85 6.35 9.21
N LEU A 81 -7.68 6.97 8.39
CA LEU A 81 -8.77 7.82 8.89
C LEU A 81 -9.93 6.98 9.41
N ARG A 82 -10.57 7.47 10.47
CA ARG A 82 -11.71 6.79 11.12
C ARG A 82 -12.97 6.78 10.27
N ARG A 83 -13.10 7.72 9.34
CA ARG A 83 -14.32 7.90 8.53
C ARG A 83 -13.95 8.12 7.08
N HIS A 84 -14.60 7.35 6.23
CA HIS A 84 -14.47 7.44 4.79
C HIS A 84 -14.68 8.87 4.23
N ARG A 85 -15.58 9.67 4.82
CA ARG A 85 -15.80 11.05 4.35
C ARG A 85 -14.67 12.03 4.69
N ASP A 86 -13.78 11.69 5.63
CA ASP A 86 -12.75 12.63 6.09
C ASP A 86 -11.55 12.65 5.12
N TRP A 87 -11.45 11.70 4.19
CA TRP A 87 -10.36 11.59 3.21
C TRP A 87 -10.23 12.81 2.29
N SER A 88 -11.35 13.37 1.82
CA SER A 88 -11.32 14.58 0.99
C SER A 88 -10.94 15.84 1.78
N THR A 89 -10.83 15.78 3.11
CA THR A 89 -10.38 16.91 3.92
C THR A 89 -8.86 17.01 4.02
N LEU A 90 -8.14 15.95 3.66
CA LEU A 90 -6.68 15.92 3.67
C LEU A 90 -6.13 16.80 2.54
N ARG A 91 -5.43 17.87 2.90
CA ARG A 91 -4.87 18.79 1.90
C ARG A 91 -3.75 18.13 1.12
N ARG A 92 -3.91 18.05 -0.21
CA ARG A 92 -2.95 17.41 -1.12
C ARG A 92 -1.49 17.68 -0.77
N ARG A 93 -1.10 18.95 -0.65
CA ARG A 93 0.29 19.33 -0.37
C ARG A 93 0.83 18.74 0.94
N SER A 94 0.06 18.81 2.02
CA SER A 94 0.45 18.28 3.32
C SER A 94 0.49 16.75 3.30
N THR A 95 -0.46 16.11 2.61
CA THR A 95 -0.49 14.66 2.42
C THR A 95 0.72 14.15 1.66
N LEU A 96 1.09 14.81 0.56
CA LEU A 96 2.29 14.44 -0.22
C LEU A 96 3.57 14.65 0.61
N ALA A 97 3.67 15.74 1.37
CA ALA A 97 4.82 15.97 2.25
C ALA A 97 4.93 14.91 3.36
N ALA A 98 3.80 14.47 3.92
CA ALA A 98 3.75 13.37 4.88
C ALA A 98 4.21 12.05 4.25
N LEU A 99 3.70 11.70 3.06
CA LEU A 99 4.15 10.50 2.33
C LEU A 99 5.66 10.53 2.05
N GLY A 100 6.19 11.65 1.57
CA GLY A 100 7.63 11.81 1.34
C GLY A 100 8.45 11.61 2.61
N SER A 101 7.96 12.11 3.75
CA SER A 101 8.64 11.98 5.04
C SER A 101 8.56 10.56 5.61
N ILE A 102 7.45 9.85 5.39
CA ILE A 102 7.32 8.43 5.73
C ILE A 102 8.33 7.59 4.93
N LEU A 103 8.43 7.81 3.63
CA LEU A 103 9.36 7.07 2.76
C LEU A 103 10.84 7.32 3.12
N ASN A 104 11.15 8.49 3.68
CA ASN A 104 12.49 8.78 4.20
C ASN A 104 12.74 8.20 5.61
N ALA A 105 11.68 7.89 6.36
CA ALA A 105 11.78 7.40 7.73
C ALA A 105 11.84 5.86 7.83
N TYR A 106 11.45 5.15 6.77
CA TYR A 106 11.35 3.68 6.72
C TYR A 106 11.96 3.12 5.45
N ASP A 107 12.68 2.00 5.56
CA ASP A 107 13.30 1.32 4.43
C ASP A 107 12.27 0.54 3.59
N ILE A 108 11.23 0.03 4.24
CA ILE A 108 10.15 -0.71 3.61
C ILE A 108 8.82 -0.14 4.11
N LEU A 109 8.06 0.43 3.18
CA LEU A 109 6.67 0.81 3.40
C LEU A 109 5.76 -0.17 2.69
N VAL A 110 4.88 -0.83 3.45
CA VAL A 110 3.74 -1.56 2.91
C VAL A 110 2.51 -0.68 3.11
N ALA A 111 1.82 -0.33 2.02
CA ALA A 111 0.57 0.41 2.13
C ALA A 111 -0.61 -0.51 1.81
N ASP A 112 -1.62 -0.49 2.67
CA ASP A 112 -2.92 -1.10 2.41
C ASP A 112 -3.84 -0.02 1.81
N ALA A 113 -4.29 -0.20 0.57
CA ALA A 113 -5.05 0.81 -0.15
C ALA A 113 -6.18 0.17 -0.95
N ASP A 114 -7.31 0.88 -1.04
CA ASP A 114 -8.39 0.52 -1.94
C ASP A 114 -8.01 0.75 -3.40
N SER A 115 -8.65 0.04 -4.32
CA SER A 115 -8.46 0.21 -5.77
C SER A 115 -9.19 1.42 -6.35
N ASP A 116 -9.46 2.45 -5.54
CA ASP A 116 -10.12 3.68 -5.95
C ASP A 116 -9.07 4.62 -6.56
N LEU A 117 -8.83 4.48 -7.86
CA LEU A 117 -7.74 5.16 -8.59
C LEU A 117 -8.21 6.30 -9.50
N GLU A 118 -9.52 6.51 -9.62
CA GLU A 118 -10.11 7.57 -10.45
C GLU A 118 -9.72 8.97 -9.93
N GLY A 119 -9.49 9.92 -10.84
CA GLY A 119 -9.18 11.31 -10.52
C GLY A 119 -10.13 12.32 -11.17
N GLU A 120 -9.73 13.60 -11.13
CA GLU A 120 -10.53 14.69 -11.69
C GLU A 120 -10.69 14.54 -13.21
N GLU A 121 -9.64 14.09 -13.90
CA GLU A 121 -9.67 13.89 -15.36
C GLU A 121 -10.73 12.87 -15.79
N GLN A 122 -10.91 11.79 -15.02
CA GLN A 122 -11.86 10.72 -15.34
C GLN A 122 -13.29 11.06 -14.90
N THR A 123 -13.45 11.85 -13.83
CA THR A 123 -14.74 12.03 -13.15
C THR A 123 -15.29 13.45 -13.19
N GLY A 124 -14.46 14.44 -13.52
CA GLY A 124 -14.77 15.86 -13.39
C GLY A 124 -14.87 16.38 -11.96
N SER A 125 -14.45 15.58 -10.96
CA SER A 125 -14.58 15.92 -9.54
C SER A 125 -13.22 15.94 -8.83
N ILE A 126 -12.83 17.12 -8.36
CA ILE A 126 -11.66 17.29 -7.50
C ILE A 126 -11.83 16.56 -6.16
N ASP A 127 -13.06 16.48 -5.62
CA ASP A 127 -13.32 15.78 -4.36
C ASP A 127 -13.04 14.27 -4.48
N ILE A 128 -13.30 13.66 -5.65
CA ILE A 128 -12.93 12.26 -5.91
C ILE A 128 -11.42 12.12 -5.97
N GLU A 129 -10.72 13.03 -6.65
CA GLU A 129 -9.26 13.00 -6.70
C GLU A 129 -8.62 13.15 -5.31
N ASP A 130 -9.12 14.09 -4.49
CA ASP A 130 -8.63 14.32 -3.14
C ASP A 130 -8.92 13.11 -2.23
N ARG A 131 -10.11 12.51 -2.32
CA ARG A 131 -10.44 11.27 -1.60
C ARG A 131 -9.51 10.11 -2.00
N ASN A 132 -9.23 9.98 -3.29
CA ASN A 132 -8.43 8.91 -3.86
C ASN A 132 -6.92 9.21 -3.86
N LEU A 133 -6.51 10.35 -3.31
CA LEU A 133 -5.15 10.88 -3.43
C LEU A 133 -4.10 9.87 -2.97
N LEU A 134 -4.28 9.27 -1.79
CA LEU A 134 -3.32 8.31 -1.27
C LEU A 134 -3.24 7.05 -2.13
N ALA A 135 -4.36 6.47 -2.54
CA ALA A 135 -4.36 5.29 -3.41
C ALA A 135 -3.64 5.58 -4.75
N ARG A 136 -3.93 6.73 -5.37
CA ARG A 136 -3.31 7.17 -6.63
C ARG A 136 -1.80 7.36 -6.47
N GLU A 137 -1.38 8.11 -5.46
CA GLU A 137 0.03 8.46 -5.28
C GLU A 137 0.86 7.26 -4.81
N LEU A 138 0.30 6.39 -3.96
CA LEU A 138 0.95 5.14 -3.58
C LEU A 138 1.09 4.19 -4.77
N ALA A 139 0.03 3.98 -5.56
CA ALA A 139 0.09 3.10 -6.74
C ALA A 139 1.11 3.59 -7.77
N LYS A 140 1.13 4.90 -8.04
CA LYS A 140 2.04 5.52 -9.01
C LYS A 140 3.51 5.46 -8.60
N ASN A 141 3.79 5.54 -7.30
CA ASN A 141 5.16 5.61 -6.79
C ASN A 141 5.67 4.28 -6.19
N ALA A 142 4.82 3.27 -6.06
CA ALA A 142 5.20 1.97 -5.51
C ALA A 142 6.26 1.27 -6.38
N ASP A 143 7.26 0.67 -5.72
CA ASP A 143 8.20 -0.23 -6.40
C ASP A 143 7.48 -1.49 -6.94
N LEU A 144 6.47 -1.95 -6.19
CA LEU A 144 5.60 -3.08 -6.50
C LEU A 144 4.17 -2.82 -6.02
N VAL A 145 3.18 -3.06 -6.88
CA VAL A 145 1.77 -3.10 -6.53
C VAL A 145 1.33 -4.55 -6.39
N VAL A 146 0.69 -4.88 -5.27
CA VAL A 146 0.12 -6.21 -5.04
C VAL A 146 -1.39 -6.13 -5.20
N LEU A 147 -1.90 -6.63 -6.32
CA LEU A 147 -3.34 -6.64 -6.61
C LEU A 147 -3.95 -7.96 -6.12
N THR A 148 -4.93 -7.89 -5.22
CA THR A 148 -5.66 -9.08 -4.77
C THR A 148 -6.99 -9.23 -5.50
N ALA A 149 -7.30 -10.45 -5.94
CA ALA A 149 -8.54 -10.76 -6.64
C ALA A 149 -9.08 -12.11 -6.17
N ARG A 150 -10.42 -12.27 -6.14
CA ARG A 150 -11.00 -13.60 -5.91
C ARG A 150 -10.98 -14.44 -7.18
N ALA A 151 -10.78 -15.74 -7.03
CA ALA A 151 -10.99 -16.69 -8.11
C ALA A 151 -12.44 -16.63 -8.61
N GLY A 152 -12.63 -16.75 -9.92
CA GLY A 152 -13.94 -16.72 -10.58
C GLY A 152 -14.16 -15.46 -11.42
N ILE A 153 -15.23 -15.48 -12.22
CA ILE A 153 -15.46 -14.50 -13.29
C ILE A 153 -15.56 -13.07 -12.75
N SER A 154 -16.28 -12.86 -11.64
CA SER A 154 -16.47 -11.52 -11.08
C SER A 154 -15.19 -10.93 -10.53
N GLY A 155 -14.38 -11.72 -9.82
CA GLY A 155 -13.08 -11.28 -9.30
C GLY A 155 -12.08 -10.99 -10.42
N LEU A 156 -12.03 -11.84 -11.45
CA LEU A 156 -11.17 -11.62 -12.61
C LEU A 156 -11.60 -10.39 -13.42
N ARG A 157 -12.89 -10.20 -13.67
CA ARG A 157 -13.40 -8.99 -14.35
C ARG A 157 -12.98 -7.73 -13.59
N ARG A 158 -13.19 -7.70 -12.27
CA ARG A 158 -12.80 -6.56 -11.43
C ARG A 158 -11.30 -6.31 -11.48
N SER A 159 -10.48 -7.37 -11.42
CA SER A 159 -9.03 -7.21 -11.53
C SER A 159 -8.61 -6.61 -12.88
N LEU A 160 -9.25 -6.99 -13.99
CA LEU A 160 -8.97 -6.39 -15.30
C LEU A 160 -9.39 -4.91 -15.38
N GLN A 161 -10.44 -4.50 -14.65
CA GLN A 161 -10.79 -3.10 -14.51
C GLN A 161 -9.71 -2.35 -13.73
N THR A 162 -9.31 -2.86 -12.57
CA THR A 162 -8.23 -2.26 -11.78
C THR A 162 -6.90 -2.19 -12.55
N PHE A 163 -6.59 -3.18 -13.40
CA PHE A 163 -5.43 -3.11 -14.31
C PHE A 163 -5.54 -1.95 -15.29
N ARG A 164 -6.73 -1.69 -15.84
CA ARG A 164 -6.95 -0.54 -16.72
C ARG A 164 -6.72 0.76 -15.95
N ASP A 165 -7.30 0.89 -14.76
CA ASP A 165 -7.16 2.08 -13.94
C ASP A 165 -5.69 2.33 -13.56
N LEU A 166 -4.93 1.27 -13.27
CA LEU A 166 -3.48 1.31 -13.03
C LEU A 166 -2.70 1.74 -14.28
N VAL A 167 -3.01 1.19 -15.46
CA VAL A 167 -2.36 1.56 -16.73
C VAL A 167 -2.65 3.02 -17.09
N GLU A 168 -3.90 3.47 -16.93
CA GLU A 168 -4.31 4.87 -17.15
C GLU A 168 -3.61 5.82 -16.18
N LEU A 169 -3.38 5.39 -14.93
CA LEU A 169 -2.58 6.13 -13.95
C LEU A 169 -1.08 6.15 -14.27
N GLY A 170 -0.62 5.34 -15.23
CA GLY A 170 0.77 5.24 -15.67
C GLY A 170 1.61 4.20 -14.90
N VAL A 171 0.97 3.24 -14.23
CA VAL A 171 1.67 2.15 -13.53
C VAL A 171 2.07 1.06 -14.52
N HIS A 172 3.36 0.72 -14.55
CA HIS A 172 3.88 -0.37 -15.37
C HIS A 172 3.38 -1.72 -14.85
N THR A 173 2.71 -2.50 -15.71
CA THR A 173 2.05 -3.77 -15.33
C THR A 173 3.02 -4.86 -14.89
N GLU A 174 4.28 -4.79 -15.32
CA GLU A 174 5.38 -5.63 -14.84
C GLU A 174 5.68 -5.45 -13.34
N ARG A 175 5.27 -4.31 -12.77
CA ARG A 175 5.33 -4.01 -11.33
C ARG A 175 4.05 -4.39 -10.59
N VAL A 176 3.11 -5.10 -11.22
CA VAL A 176 1.85 -5.49 -10.59
C VAL A 176 1.80 -7.01 -10.40
N LEU A 177 1.87 -7.45 -9.15
CA LEU A 177 1.72 -8.85 -8.77
C LEU A 177 0.25 -9.18 -8.50
N LEU A 178 -0.37 -9.95 -9.39
CA LEU A 178 -1.73 -10.45 -9.17
C LEU A 178 -1.74 -11.66 -8.22
N ILE A 179 -2.47 -11.54 -7.10
CA ILE A 179 -2.75 -12.62 -6.16
C ILE A 179 -4.20 -13.06 -6.30
N VAL A 180 -4.41 -14.31 -6.68
CA VAL A 180 -5.74 -14.91 -6.83
C VAL A 180 -6.10 -15.70 -5.58
N ILE A 181 -6.95 -15.10 -4.75
CA ILE A 181 -7.47 -15.67 -3.50
C ILE A 181 -8.63 -16.61 -3.79
N GLY A 182 -8.65 -17.75 -3.10
CA GLY A 182 -9.64 -18.79 -3.30
C GLY A 182 -9.42 -19.64 -4.55
N ALA A 183 -8.18 -19.71 -5.03
CA ALA A 183 -7.82 -20.52 -6.18
C ALA A 183 -8.06 -22.03 -5.90
N PRO A 184 -8.29 -22.84 -6.96
CA PRO A 184 -8.42 -24.29 -6.81
C PRO A 184 -7.16 -24.92 -6.18
N ARG A 185 -7.31 -26.03 -5.47
CA ARG A 185 -6.17 -26.80 -4.93
C ARG A 185 -5.47 -27.64 -6.00
N SER A 186 -6.21 -28.12 -7.00
CA SER A 186 -5.67 -28.95 -8.08
C SER A 186 -4.66 -28.19 -8.93
N THR A 187 -3.45 -28.73 -9.08
CA THR A 187 -2.39 -28.14 -9.94
C THR A 187 -2.86 -27.97 -11.39
N ARG A 188 -3.64 -28.92 -11.91
CA ARG A 188 -4.23 -28.81 -13.25
C ARG A 188 -5.15 -27.59 -13.35
N GLN A 189 -6.11 -27.47 -12.44
CA GLN A 189 -7.07 -26.36 -12.45
C GLN A 189 -6.38 -25.01 -12.21
N ARG A 190 -5.35 -24.94 -11.36
CA ARG A 190 -4.53 -23.73 -11.20
C ARG A 190 -3.82 -23.35 -12.49
N SER A 191 -3.24 -24.33 -13.20
CA SER A 191 -2.55 -24.09 -14.48
C SER A 191 -3.52 -23.60 -15.56
N GLU A 192 -4.72 -24.19 -15.64
CA GLU A 192 -5.79 -23.76 -16.54
C GLU A 192 -6.26 -22.32 -16.21
N LEU A 193 -6.39 -21.99 -14.91
CA LEU A 193 -6.74 -20.65 -14.45
C LEU A 193 -5.65 -19.63 -14.76
N THR A 194 -4.38 -19.93 -14.47
CA THR A 194 -3.23 -19.08 -14.82
C THR A 194 -3.22 -18.78 -16.32
N ARG A 195 -3.37 -19.80 -17.16
CA ARG A 195 -3.40 -19.63 -18.62
C ARG A 195 -4.57 -18.74 -19.06
N SER A 196 -5.75 -18.94 -18.47
CA SER A 196 -6.92 -18.12 -18.77
C SER A 196 -6.70 -16.65 -18.39
N ILE A 197 -6.11 -16.38 -17.22
CA ILE A 197 -5.80 -15.02 -16.77
C ILE A 197 -4.80 -14.36 -17.71
N LEU A 198 -3.69 -15.02 -18.01
CA LEU A 198 -2.66 -14.49 -18.90
C LEU A 198 -3.21 -14.21 -20.30
N ARG A 199 -4.08 -15.09 -20.81
CA ARG A 199 -4.76 -14.88 -22.08
C ARG A 199 -5.66 -13.65 -22.05
N LEU A 200 -6.56 -13.55 -21.07
CA LEU A 200 -7.48 -12.41 -20.95
C LEU A 200 -6.73 -11.10 -20.75
N PHE A 201 -5.65 -11.12 -19.97
CA PHE A 201 -4.79 -9.96 -19.79
C PHE A 201 -4.13 -9.55 -21.11
N THR A 202 -3.54 -10.49 -21.85
CA THR A 202 -2.90 -10.20 -23.15
C THR A 202 -3.90 -9.67 -24.17
N GLU A 203 -5.12 -10.20 -24.19
CA GLU A 203 -6.20 -9.71 -25.06
C GLU A 203 -6.63 -8.28 -24.67
N ALA A 204 -6.68 -7.95 -23.38
CA ALA A 204 -7.06 -6.62 -22.89
C ALA A 204 -5.92 -5.58 -22.97
N PHE A 205 -4.66 -6.00 -22.85
CA PHE A 205 -3.48 -5.14 -22.80
C PHE A 205 -2.35 -5.67 -23.70
N PRO A 206 -2.47 -5.63 -25.04
CA PRO A 206 -1.55 -6.29 -25.97
C PRO A 206 -0.08 -5.84 -25.88
N SER A 207 0.15 -4.59 -25.46
CA SER A 207 1.49 -3.99 -25.34
C SER A 207 2.09 -4.11 -23.94
N HIS A 208 1.45 -4.88 -23.05
CA HIS A 208 1.83 -4.99 -21.64
C HIS A 208 2.11 -6.44 -21.26
N SER A 209 2.99 -6.62 -20.28
CA SER A 209 3.28 -7.93 -19.69
C SER A 209 2.77 -8.00 -18.25
N LEU A 210 2.35 -9.19 -17.84
CA LEU A 210 1.94 -9.48 -16.48
C LEU A 210 2.85 -10.54 -15.87
N PRO A 211 3.42 -10.32 -14.66
CA PRO A 211 4.10 -11.36 -13.89
C PRO A 211 3.19 -12.56 -13.67
N THR A 212 3.78 -13.74 -13.43
CA THR A 212 2.98 -14.96 -13.21
C THR A 212 2.10 -14.78 -11.97
N PRO A 213 0.75 -14.91 -12.08
CA PRO A 213 -0.14 -14.73 -10.93
C PRO A 213 0.09 -15.78 -9.82
N VAL A 214 -0.02 -15.33 -8.57
CA VAL A 214 0.11 -16.19 -7.38
C VAL A 214 -1.24 -16.76 -7.01
N MET A 215 -1.36 -18.09 -7.01
CA MET A 215 -2.60 -18.79 -6.70
C MET A 215 -2.65 -19.17 -5.21
N VAL A 216 -3.61 -18.62 -4.47
CA VAL A 216 -3.79 -18.84 -3.04
C VAL A 216 -5.12 -19.55 -2.77
N PRO A 217 -5.12 -20.83 -2.36
CA PRO A 217 -6.36 -21.54 -2.04
C PRO A 217 -7.11 -20.94 -0.85
N ILE A 218 -8.41 -21.25 -0.71
CA ILE A 218 -9.18 -20.85 0.49
C ILE A 218 -8.56 -21.50 1.73
N ARG A 219 -8.28 -20.67 2.75
CA ARG A 219 -7.71 -21.05 4.04
C ARG A 219 -8.67 -20.64 5.16
N ARG A 220 -9.25 -21.63 5.85
CA ARG A 220 -10.14 -21.40 7.00
C ARG A 220 -9.38 -21.20 8.30
N ASP A 221 -8.12 -21.62 8.31
CA ASP A 221 -7.21 -21.52 9.44
C ASP A 221 -6.62 -20.12 9.61
N LEU A 222 -6.99 -19.14 8.77
CA LEU A 222 -6.52 -17.75 8.92
C LEU A 222 -7.36 -16.92 9.89
N GLU A 223 -8.64 -17.28 10.09
CA GLU A 223 -9.56 -16.52 10.94
C GLU A 223 -9.04 -16.31 12.37
N PRO A 224 -8.47 -17.34 13.06
CA PRO A 224 -7.97 -17.15 14.42
C PRO A 224 -6.82 -16.14 14.50
N PHE A 225 -5.99 -16.03 13.46
CA PHE A 225 -4.87 -15.09 13.46
C PHE A 225 -5.33 -13.64 13.37
N VAL A 226 -6.42 -13.41 12.63
CA VAL A 226 -7.07 -12.10 12.55
C VAL A 226 -7.73 -11.76 13.87
N HIS A 227 -8.48 -12.70 14.45
CA HIS A 227 -9.16 -12.50 15.72
C HIS A 227 -8.18 -12.24 16.87
N ASP A 228 -7.09 -13.00 16.94
CA ASP A 228 -6.14 -12.92 18.05
C ASP A 228 -5.05 -11.85 17.85
N GLY A 229 -5.06 -11.14 16.71
CA GLY A 229 -4.02 -10.17 16.35
C GLY A 229 -2.63 -10.80 16.37
N THR A 230 -2.49 -11.98 15.76
CA THR A 230 -1.23 -12.74 15.71
C THR A 230 -0.69 -12.84 14.28
N VAL A 231 0.61 -13.08 14.17
CA VAL A 231 1.27 -13.17 12.87
C VAL A 231 0.72 -14.35 12.08
N PRO A 232 0.25 -14.14 10.83
CA PRO A 232 -0.22 -15.24 10.00
C PRO A 232 0.88 -16.30 9.78
N PRO A 233 0.54 -17.59 9.70
CA PRO A 233 1.53 -18.64 9.57
C PRO A 233 2.26 -18.52 8.23
N ARG A 234 3.60 -18.49 8.27
CA ARG A 234 4.43 -18.40 7.04
C ARG A 234 4.11 -19.50 6.04
N ALA A 235 3.80 -20.70 6.49
CA ALA A 235 3.39 -21.80 5.62
C ALA A 235 2.09 -21.51 4.84
N ALA A 236 1.24 -20.60 5.31
CA ALA A 236 0.02 -20.21 4.61
C ALA A 236 0.23 -19.13 3.56
N LEU A 237 1.14 -18.19 3.80
CA LEU A 237 1.32 -17.00 2.96
C LEU A 237 2.72 -16.92 2.32
N GLY A 238 3.53 -17.98 2.46
CA GLY A 238 4.90 -18.02 1.97
C GLY A 238 5.02 -17.88 0.46
N ALA A 239 4.05 -18.39 -0.31
CA ALA A 239 4.02 -18.21 -1.76
C ALA A 239 3.87 -16.73 -2.16
N ILE A 240 3.07 -15.96 -1.40
CA ILE A 240 2.91 -14.52 -1.62
C ILE A 240 4.23 -13.82 -1.33
N CYS A 241 4.81 -14.08 -0.16
CA CYS A 241 6.02 -13.42 0.30
C CYS A 241 7.23 -13.74 -0.59
N ALA A 242 7.34 -14.99 -1.06
CA ALA A 242 8.37 -15.41 -2.00
C ALA A 242 8.25 -14.69 -3.33
N ALA A 243 7.04 -14.63 -3.91
CA ALA A 243 6.81 -13.93 -5.18
C ALA A 243 7.06 -12.42 -5.07
N VAL A 244 6.67 -11.79 -3.95
CA VAL A 244 6.98 -10.38 -3.67
C VAL A 244 8.49 -10.15 -3.63
N ASN A 245 9.23 -10.98 -2.89
CA ASN A 245 10.70 -10.87 -2.81
C ASN A 245 11.37 -11.10 -4.17
N GLU A 246 10.93 -12.12 -4.91
CA GLU A 246 11.48 -12.42 -6.24
C GLU A 246 11.28 -11.23 -7.18
N LEU A 247 10.06 -10.68 -7.23
CA LEU A 247 9.74 -9.59 -8.13
C LEU A 247 10.44 -8.28 -7.73
N LEU A 248 10.54 -7.97 -6.44
CA LEU A 248 11.33 -6.82 -5.96
C LEU A 248 12.83 -6.94 -6.26
N ASN A 249 13.38 -8.16 -6.30
CA ASN A 249 14.79 -8.38 -6.66
C ASN A 249 15.03 -8.25 -8.18
N LEU A 250 14.00 -8.46 -9.00
CA LEU A 250 14.07 -8.37 -10.46
C LEU A 250 13.84 -6.93 -10.96
N ILE A 251 13.06 -6.14 -10.24
CA ILE A 251 12.68 -4.79 -10.62
C ILE A 251 13.70 -3.79 -10.07
N GLU A 252 14.21 -2.90 -10.93
CA GLU A 252 14.97 -1.74 -10.44
C GLU A 252 14.06 -0.83 -9.59
N PRO A 253 14.58 -0.26 -8.49
CA PRO A 253 13.87 0.72 -7.69
C PRO A 253 13.17 1.76 -8.57
N SER A 254 11.94 2.11 -8.25
CA SER A 254 11.20 3.13 -9.00
C SER A 254 12.00 4.43 -9.01
N GLN A 255 12.32 4.93 -10.20
CA GLN A 255 13.06 6.20 -10.37
C GLN A 255 12.23 7.42 -9.88
N ASN A 256 10.94 7.22 -9.59
CA ASN A 256 10.04 8.23 -9.05
C ASN A 256 10.11 8.38 -7.51
N ARG A 257 11.04 7.70 -6.83
CA ARG A 257 11.35 7.89 -5.41
C ARG A 257 11.78 9.34 -5.16
N GLY A 258 10.82 10.25 -4.96
CA GLY A 258 11.11 11.66 -4.70
C GLY A 258 10.17 12.69 -5.34
N ASN A 259 9.14 12.30 -6.10
CA ASN A 259 8.17 13.27 -6.62
C ASN A 259 7.13 13.74 -5.58
N PHE A 260 7.22 13.27 -4.34
CA PHE A 260 6.47 13.85 -3.24
C PHE A 260 7.02 15.25 -2.96
N GLN A 261 6.15 16.26 -3.11
CA GLN A 261 6.54 17.67 -3.00
C GLN A 261 7.38 17.94 -1.75
N PRO A 262 8.38 18.84 -1.83
CA PRO A 262 9.20 19.19 -0.67
C PRO A 262 8.31 19.69 0.47
N SER A 263 8.71 19.36 1.70
CA SER A 263 8.00 19.78 2.91
C SER A 263 7.71 21.28 2.86
N PRO A 264 6.48 21.71 3.17
CA PRO A 264 6.12 23.11 3.09
C PRO A 264 7.02 23.94 4.01
N VAL A 265 7.50 25.08 3.50
CA VAL A 265 8.24 26.03 4.34
C VAL A 265 7.27 26.56 5.38
N ALA A 266 7.56 26.30 6.66
CA ALA A 266 6.77 26.83 7.76
C ALA A 266 6.69 28.37 7.64
N ILE A 267 5.47 28.90 7.56
CA ILE A 267 5.26 30.34 7.50
C ILE A 267 5.52 30.89 8.90
N VAL A 268 6.64 31.58 9.08
CA VAL A 268 6.92 32.32 10.32
C VAL A 268 6.00 33.54 10.36
N PRO A 269 5.26 33.79 11.47
CA PRO A 269 4.49 35.01 11.62
C PRO A 269 5.33 36.25 11.29
N GLY A 270 4.87 37.09 10.35
CA GLY A 270 5.59 38.30 9.89
C GLY A 270 6.39 38.17 8.59
N HIS A 271 6.43 37.00 7.95
CA HIS A 271 7.19 36.79 6.69
C HIS A 271 6.37 36.94 5.40
N LEU A 272 5.06 37.15 5.47
CA LEU A 272 4.22 37.50 4.31
C LEU A 272 4.09 39.02 4.25
N GLY A 273 4.90 39.68 3.41
CA GLY A 273 4.84 41.15 3.29
C GLY A 273 5.86 41.83 2.36
N ARG A 274 6.61 41.11 1.53
CA ARG A 274 7.43 41.71 0.47
C ARG A 274 7.14 41.08 -0.87
N THR A 275 6.02 41.47 -1.47
CA THR A 275 5.84 41.39 -2.91
C THR A 275 6.70 42.50 -3.53
N ALA A 276 7.67 42.12 -4.35
CA ALA A 276 8.22 43.01 -5.38
C ALA A 276 7.19 43.19 -6.50
#